data_AF-A0A9X3N0F1-F1
#
_entry.id   AF-A0A9X3N0F1-F1
#
_cell.length_a   1.000
_cell.length_b   1.000
_cell.length_c   1.000
_cell.angle_alpha   90.00
_cell.angle_beta   90.00
_cell.angle_gamma   90.00
#
_symmetry.space_group_name_H-M   'P 1'
#
loop_
_entity.id
_entity.type
_entity.pdbx_description
1 polymer ?
#
loop_
_entity_poly.entity_id
_entity_poly.type
_entity_poly.pdbx_seq_one_letter_code
_entity_poly.pdbx_strand_id
1 'polypeptide(L)'
;MEELLSALSLEQKVRLLTGADFWSLHAEPAIGLRAIVTSDGPAGVRGRLWDERDPSANVPSPTALAATWDERRVERVARLLAYEARRKGVDVLLAPTVNLHRSPLGGRVFECFSEDPYLTGMLGAAFVRGLQAEGVAATVKHFVANDSETERFTLDARVGSRALRELYLLPFELIMAAGPWAVMAAYNGVNGVTMTESPLLNAVLKDEWGWDGVVVSDWMAARGTVGAGNAGLDLAMPGPSGPWGDALVAAVRDGSVSEAAVDDKVARILRLAARVGALGGAAAGAAPATAASPTAT
;
A
#
# COMPACT_ATOMS: atom_id res chain seq x y z
N MET A 1 -14.38 -16.86 0.25
CA MET A 1 -12.96 -16.67 -0.14
C MET A 1 -12.51 -17.83 -1.00
N GLU A 2 -12.52 -19.06 -0.47
CA GLU A 2 -12.14 -20.28 -1.22
C GLU A 2 -12.91 -20.41 -2.54
N GLU A 3 -14.22 -20.16 -2.55
CA GLU A 3 -15.04 -20.16 -3.77
C GLU A 3 -14.52 -19.19 -4.83
N LEU A 4 -14.20 -17.93 -4.45
CA LEU A 4 -13.66 -16.93 -5.37
C LEU A 4 -12.29 -17.33 -5.92
N LEU A 5 -11.42 -17.90 -5.07
CA LEU A 5 -10.10 -18.38 -5.50
C LEU A 5 -10.22 -19.57 -6.46
N SER A 6 -11.13 -20.50 -6.19
CA SER A 6 -11.36 -21.69 -7.03
C SER A 6 -11.94 -21.36 -8.41
N ALA A 7 -12.55 -20.19 -8.56
CA ALA A 7 -13.10 -19.69 -9.82
C ALA A 7 -12.04 -19.09 -10.76
N LEU A 8 -10.80 -18.88 -10.29
CA LEU A 8 -9.73 -18.26 -11.06
C LEU A 8 -8.71 -19.30 -11.55
N SER A 9 -8.28 -19.16 -12.81
CA SER A 9 -7.08 -19.85 -13.29
C SER A 9 -5.82 -19.29 -12.63
N LEU A 10 -4.71 -20.05 -12.68
CA LEU A 10 -3.41 -19.59 -12.19
C LEU A 10 -2.98 -18.28 -12.87
N GLU A 11 -3.20 -18.13 -14.17
CA GLU A 11 -2.91 -16.91 -14.92
C GLU A 11 -3.75 -15.73 -14.45
N GLN A 12 -5.04 -15.94 -14.17
CA GLN A 12 -5.90 -14.90 -13.61
C GLN A 12 -5.44 -14.49 -12.21
N LYS A 13 -5.12 -15.47 -11.35
CA LYS A 13 -4.55 -15.22 -10.01
C LYS A 13 -3.28 -14.38 -10.11
N VAL A 14 -2.31 -14.79 -10.92
CA VAL A 14 -1.04 -14.08 -11.11
C VAL A 14 -1.25 -12.68 -11.69
N ARG A 15 -2.18 -12.51 -12.62
CA ARG A 15 -2.54 -11.18 -13.17
C ARG A 15 -3.01 -10.22 -12.09
N LEU A 16 -3.80 -10.68 -11.11
CA LEU A 16 -4.26 -9.84 -10.00
C LEU A 16 -3.14 -9.39 -9.05
N LEU A 17 -1.98 -10.04 -9.09
CA LEU A 17 -0.83 -9.70 -8.24
C LEU A 17 0.03 -8.55 -8.81
N THR A 18 -0.26 -8.06 -10.01
CA THR A 18 0.43 -6.89 -10.58
C THR A 18 -0.60 -5.78 -10.84
N GLY A 19 -0.20 -4.52 -10.71
CA GLY A 19 -1.05 -3.39 -11.08
C GLY A 19 -1.62 -3.54 -12.51
N ALA A 20 -2.83 -3.05 -12.75
CA ALA A 20 -3.39 -2.98 -14.09
C ALA A 20 -2.80 -1.81 -14.90
N ASP A 21 -2.49 -0.73 -14.20
CA ASP A 21 -1.81 0.44 -14.72
C ASP A 21 -0.95 1.06 -13.60
N PHE A 22 -0.63 2.34 -13.74
CA PHE A 22 0.20 3.03 -12.76
C PHE A 22 -0.49 3.23 -11.39
N TRP A 23 -1.82 3.29 -11.35
CA TRP A 23 -2.60 3.72 -10.19
C TRP A 23 -3.79 2.80 -9.87
N SER A 24 -3.89 1.63 -10.48
CA SER A 24 -5.01 0.73 -10.24
C SER A 24 -4.63 -0.73 -10.32
N LEU A 25 -5.42 -1.55 -9.64
CA LEU A 25 -5.39 -3.00 -9.71
C LEU A 25 -6.42 -3.48 -10.74
N HIS A 26 -6.23 -4.70 -11.23
CA HIS A 26 -7.13 -5.32 -12.20
C HIS A 26 -8.54 -5.54 -11.64
N ALA A 27 -9.53 -5.32 -12.50
CA ALA A 27 -10.87 -5.87 -12.32
C ALA A 27 -10.90 -7.35 -12.76
N GLU A 28 -11.79 -8.14 -12.14
CA GLU A 28 -12.06 -9.52 -12.53
C GLU A 28 -13.56 -9.80 -12.46
N PRO A 29 -14.30 -9.60 -13.59
CA PRO A 29 -15.74 -9.78 -13.63
C PRO A 29 -16.21 -11.19 -13.24
N ALA A 30 -15.39 -12.22 -13.47
CA ALA A 30 -15.73 -13.61 -13.14
C ALA A 30 -16.02 -13.83 -11.64
N ILE A 31 -15.46 -12.97 -10.78
CA ILE A 31 -15.66 -13.01 -9.33
C ILE A 31 -16.30 -11.72 -8.79
N GLY A 32 -16.85 -10.88 -9.67
CA GLY A 32 -17.48 -9.62 -9.29
C GLY A 32 -16.51 -8.58 -8.69
N LEU A 33 -15.23 -8.63 -9.05
CA LEU A 33 -14.21 -7.68 -8.61
C LEU A 33 -14.15 -6.49 -9.58
N ARG A 34 -14.45 -5.28 -9.09
CA ARG A 34 -14.12 -4.04 -9.82
C ARG A 34 -12.67 -3.65 -9.61
N ALA A 35 -12.14 -2.78 -10.47
CA ALA A 35 -10.82 -2.20 -10.29
C ALA A 35 -10.74 -1.44 -8.96
N ILE A 36 -9.59 -1.55 -8.29
CA ILE A 36 -9.26 -0.81 -7.07
C ILE A 36 -8.28 0.30 -7.46
N VAL A 37 -8.59 1.53 -7.07
CA VAL A 37 -7.77 2.70 -7.40
C VAL A 37 -6.90 3.09 -6.21
N THR A 38 -5.61 3.28 -6.46
CA THR A 38 -4.62 3.78 -5.51
C THR A 38 -4.22 5.21 -5.84
N SER A 39 -3.80 5.98 -4.83
CA SER A 39 -3.26 7.32 -5.08
C SER A 39 -2.31 7.76 -3.98
N ASP A 40 -1.32 8.57 -4.33
CA ASP A 40 -0.58 9.38 -3.36
C ASP A 40 -1.49 10.47 -2.75
N GLY A 41 -1.20 11.04 -1.60
CA GLY A 41 -0.15 10.69 -0.66
C GLY A 41 -0.34 11.40 0.69
N PRO A 42 0.69 11.40 1.56
CA PRO A 42 0.56 11.76 2.98
C PRO A 42 0.05 13.18 3.30
N ALA A 43 0.18 14.13 2.36
CA ALA A 43 -0.23 15.53 2.55
C ALA A 43 -1.41 15.98 1.64
N GLY A 44 -2.05 15.04 0.94
CA GLY A 44 -3.16 15.35 0.02
C GLY A 44 -3.39 14.23 -0.98
N VAL A 45 -4.65 14.03 -1.39
CA VAL A 45 -4.99 12.98 -2.37
C VAL A 45 -4.75 13.48 -3.79
N ARG A 46 -3.72 13.02 -4.48
CA ARG A 46 -3.38 13.46 -5.84
C ARG A 46 -4.46 13.08 -6.85
N GLY A 47 -5.11 11.93 -6.66
CA GLY A 47 -6.04 11.33 -7.62
C GLY A 47 -5.35 10.51 -8.72
N ARG A 48 -6.15 9.99 -9.66
CA ARG A 48 -5.67 9.17 -10.80
C ARG A 48 -5.08 10.02 -11.92
N LEU A 49 -5.65 11.20 -12.14
CA LEU A 49 -5.25 12.15 -13.16
C LEU A 49 -4.75 13.42 -12.50
N TRP A 50 -3.71 14.02 -13.07
CA TRP A 50 -3.28 15.36 -12.69
C TRP A 50 -4.11 16.37 -13.49
N ASP A 51 -5.13 16.93 -12.86
CA ASP A 51 -6.05 17.90 -13.46
C ASP A 51 -6.27 19.07 -12.51
N GLU A 52 -5.83 20.27 -12.89
CA GLU A 52 -5.96 21.50 -12.10
C GLU A 52 -7.41 21.93 -11.86
N ARG A 53 -8.36 21.40 -12.64
CA ARG A 53 -9.80 21.66 -12.51
C ARG A 53 -10.45 20.79 -11.44
N ASP A 54 -9.74 19.75 -10.98
CA ASP A 54 -10.14 18.88 -9.88
C ASP A 54 -9.08 18.91 -8.75
N PRO A 55 -8.95 20.03 -8.02
CA PRO A 55 -7.92 20.18 -7.00
C PRO A 55 -8.16 19.26 -5.81
N SER A 56 -7.18 19.20 -4.90
CA SER A 56 -7.25 18.42 -3.66
C SER A 56 -6.93 19.30 -2.47
N ALA A 57 -7.48 18.96 -1.30
CA ALA A 57 -7.04 19.56 -0.05
C ALA A 57 -5.54 19.27 0.16
N ASN A 58 -4.75 20.33 0.35
CA ASN A 58 -3.36 20.25 0.78
C ASN A 58 -3.33 20.49 2.29
N VAL A 59 -2.95 19.46 3.04
CA VAL A 59 -2.92 19.50 4.51
C VAL A 59 -1.48 19.72 5.00
N PRO A 60 -1.27 20.19 6.23
CA PRO A 60 0.08 20.30 6.79
C PRO A 60 0.85 18.99 6.65
N SER A 61 2.16 19.09 6.41
CA SER A 61 2.99 17.90 6.26
C SER A 61 2.95 17.04 7.52
N PRO A 62 3.14 15.71 7.41
CA PRO A 62 3.21 14.81 8.57
C PRO A 62 4.15 15.29 9.68
N THR A 63 5.30 15.88 9.37
CA THR A 63 6.19 16.47 10.39
C THR A 63 5.52 17.63 11.14
N ALA A 64 4.83 18.51 10.43
CA ALA A 64 4.09 19.62 11.04
C ALA A 64 2.91 19.11 11.88
N LEU A 65 2.24 18.04 11.44
CA LEU A 65 1.21 17.37 12.23
C LEU A 65 1.79 16.73 13.48
N ALA A 66 2.98 16.11 13.40
CA ALA A 66 3.65 15.52 14.54
C ALA A 66 4.02 16.54 15.62
N ALA A 67 4.42 17.75 15.22
CA ALA A 67 4.69 18.85 16.13
C ALA A 67 3.45 19.27 16.97
N THR A 68 2.24 18.81 16.63
CA THR A 68 1.04 19.06 17.43
C THR A 68 0.84 18.08 18.59
N TRP A 69 1.49 16.90 18.55
CA TRP A 69 1.29 15.81 19.52
C TRP A 69 -0.18 15.44 19.76
N ASP A 70 -1.03 15.63 18.75
CA ASP A 70 -2.49 15.58 18.88
C ASP A 70 -3.07 14.49 17.95
N GLU A 71 -3.21 13.28 18.47
CA GLU A 71 -3.82 12.14 17.76
C GLU A 71 -5.22 12.49 17.21
N ARG A 72 -6.03 13.23 17.96
CA ARG A 72 -7.40 13.58 17.54
C ARG A 72 -7.37 14.50 16.32
N ARG A 73 -6.38 15.39 16.25
CA ARG A 73 -6.16 16.26 15.08
C ARG A 73 -5.67 15.48 13.88
N VAL A 74 -4.74 14.54 14.07
CA VAL A 74 -4.27 13.67 12.98
C VAL A 74 -5.40 12.80 12.44
N GLU A 75 -6.22 12.21 13.30
CA GLU A 75 -7.39 11.43 12.87
C GLU A 75 -8.39 12.28 12.08
N ARG A 76 -8.66 13.52 12.52
CA ARG A 76 -9.52 14.46 11.77
C ARG A 76 -8.97 14.81 10.40
N VAL A 77 -7.67 15.04 10.29
CA VAL A 77 -7.00 15.30 9.01
C VAL A 77 -7.12 14.06 8.10
N ALA A 78 -6.93 12.87 8.63
CA ALA A 78 -7.10 11.63 7.88
C ALA A 78 -8.53 11.44 7.37
N ARG A 79 -9.56 11.76 8.17
CA ARG A 79 -10.97 11.74 7.70
C ARG A 79 -11.23 12.73 6.56
N LEU A 80 -10.63 13.93 6.60
CA LEU A 80 -10.70 14.88 5.48
C LEU A 80 -10.06 14.28 4.21
N LEU A 81 -8.90 13.64 4.35
CA LEU A 81 -8.24 12.98 3.22
C LEU A 81 -9.05 11.80 2.67
N ALA A 82 -9.74 11.04 3.52
CA ALA A 82 -10.63 9.98 3.05
C ALA A 82 -11.84 10.53 2.28
N TYR A 83 -12.41 11.66 2.72
CA TYR A 83 -13.45 12.33 1.96
C TYR A 83 -12.96 12.74 0.56
N GLU A 84 -11.77 13.34 0.47
CA GLU A 84 -11.14 13.68 -0.82
C GLU A 84 -10.87 12.43 -1.68
N ALA A 85 -10.39 11.35 -1.07
CA ALA A 85 -10.16 10.09 -1.76
C ALA A 85 -11.45 9.53 -2.37
N ARG A 86 -12.52 9.47 -1.59
CA ARG A 86 -13.83 9.03 -2.08
C ARG A 86 -14.37 9.92 -3.19
N ARG A 87 -14.27 11.24 -3.04
CA ARG A 87 -14.68 12.22 -4.06
C ARG A 87 -13.96 11.97 -5.40
N LYS A 88 -12.71 11.51 -5.34
CA LYS A 88 -11.86 11.18 -6.49
C LYS A 88 -11.92 9.71 -6.93
N GLY A 89 -12.77 8.90 -6.31
CA GLY A 89 -12.87 7.46 -6.61
C GLY A 89 -11.60 6.67 -6.27
N VAL A 90 -10.84 7.11 -5.27
CA VAL A 90 -9.65 6.43 -4.74
C VAL A 90 -10.06 5.51 -3.59
N ASP A 91 -9.70 4.24 -3.69
CA ASP A 91 -9.98 3.21 -2.69
C ASP A 91 -8.84 3.04 -1.68
N VAL A 92 -7.60 3.28 -2.11
CA VAL A 92 -6.38 3.08 -1.31
C VAL A 92 -5.54 4.35 -1.33
N LEU A 93 -5.34 4.98 -0.17
CA LEU A 93 -4.43 6.10 -0.03
C LEU A 93 -3.05 5.59 0.41
N LEU A 94 -2.01 6.01 -0.31
CA LEU A 94 -0.62 5.61 -0.06
C LEU A 94 0.00 6.45 1.07
N ALA A 95 -0.59 6.33 2.26
CA ALA A 95 -0.25 7.08 3.46
C ALA A 95 -0.71 6.31 4.73
N PRO A 96 -0.07 6.55 5.89
CA PRO A 96 0.99 7.52 6.17
C PRO A 96 2.42 7.00 5.96
N THR A 97 3.39 7.91 5.86
CA THR A 97 4.82 7.55 5.91
C THR A 97 5.33 7.61 7.36
N VAL A 98 5.92 6.52 7.83
CA VAL A 98 6.29 6.28 9.24
C VAL A 98 7.75 5.86 9.42
N ASN A 99 8.59 6.06 8.39
CA ASN A 99 10.03 5.95 8.54
C ASN A 99 10.53 7.01 9.54
N LEU A 100 11.55 6.68 10.32
CA LEU A 100 12.08 7.57 11.34
C LEU A 100 12.99 8.64 10.73
N HIS A 101 13.03 9.81 11.35
CA HIS A 101 14.02 10.84 11.02
C HIS A 101 15.42 10.47 11.54
N ARG A 102 16.02 9.40 11.01
CA ARG A 102 17.36 8.94 11.40
C ARG A 102 18.43 10.04 11.23
N SER A 103 18.28 10.83 10.16
CA SER A 103 19.15 11.94 9.84
C SER A 103 18.32 13.14 9.40
N PRO A 104 18.67 14.37 9.81
CA PRO A 104 17.99 15.59 9.34
C PRO A 104 18.19 15.84 7.83
N LEU A 105 19.12 15.12 7.19
CA LEU A 105 19.41 15.21 5.76
C LEU A 105 18.53 14.27 4.91
N GLY A 106 17.65 13.47 5.52
CA GLY A 106 16.76 12.57 4.78
C GLY A 106 15.81 13.36 3.88
N GLY A 107 15.87 13.16 2.56
CA GLY A 107 15.12 13.97 1.58
C GLY A 107 13.59 13.88 1.69
N ARG A 108 13.06 12.92 2.46
CA ARG A 108 11.62 12.69 2.68
C ARG A 108 11.19 12.84 4.14
N VAL A 109 12.04 13.38 5.03
CA VAL A 109 11.62 13.59 6.43
C VAL A 109 10.36 14.45 6.54
N PHE A 110 10.13 15.39 5.62
CA PHE A 110 8.95 16.25 5.62
C PHE A 110 7.61 15.47 5.55
N GLU A 111 7.60 14.28 4.94
CA GLU A 111 6.42 13.40 4.85
C GLU A 111 6.38 12.33 5.94
N CYS A 112 7.37 12.29 6.84
CA CYS A 112 7.40 11.43 8.01
C CYS A 112 6.95 12.20 9.27
N PHE A 113 6.59 11.48 10.32
CA PHE A 113 6.16 12.10 11.59
C PHE A 113 7.34 12.57 12.45
N SER A 114 8.20 11.67 12.93
CA SER A 114 9.22 11.98 13.94
C SER A 114 10.46 11.09 13.85
N GLU A 115 11.52 11.44 14.59
CA GLU A 115 12.61 10.53 14.96
C GLU A 115 12.21 9.53 16.06
N ASP A 116 11.18 9.86 16.85
CA ASP A 116 10.70 9.02 17.95
C ASP A 116 9.71 7.95 17.44
N PRO A 117 9.96 6.65 17.70
CA PRO A 117 9.12 5.59 17.20
C PRO A 117 7.74 5.51 17.85
N TYR A 118 7.63 5.91 19.11
CA TYR A 118 6.35 5.87 19.83
C TYR A 118 5.40 6.94 19.30
N LEU A 119 5.85 8.19 19.22
CA LEU A 119 5.09 9.29 18.64
C LEU A 119 4.67 8.97 17.20
N THR A 120 5.61 8.46 16.39
CA THR A 120 5.33 8.04 15.01
C THR A 120 4.25 6.96 14.96
N GLY A 121 4.33 5.94 15.82
CA GLY A 121 3.35 4.86 15.89
C GLY A 121 1.95 5.34 16.30
N MET A 122 1.86 6.15 17.36
CA MET A 122 0.57 6.67 17.85
C MET A 122 -0.14 7.58 16.84
N LEU A 123 0.60 8.49 16.20
CA LEU A 123 0.04 9.37 15.17
C LEU A 123 -0.29 8.60 13.89
N GLY A 124 0.56 7.65 13.49
CA GLY A 124 0.26 6.75 12.39
C GLY A 124 -1.02 5.94 12.63
N ALA A 125 -1.23 5.44 13.84
CA ALA A 125 -2.43 4.69 14.20
C ALA A 125 -3.68 5.57 14.14
N ALA A 126 -3.58 6.82 14.62
CA ALA A 126 -4.66 7.80 14.49
C ALA A 126 -5.00 8.11 13.02
N PHE A 127 -3.99 8.23 12.16
CA PHE A 127 -4.17 8.45 10.73
C PHE A 127 -4.87 7.26 10.07
N VAL A 128 -4.43 6.03 10.36
CA VAL A 128 -5.05 4.79 9.85
C VAL A 128 -6.52 4.69 10.27
N ARG A 129 -6.83 4.94 11.55
CA ARG A 129 -8.23 4.94 12.05
C ARG A 129 -9.10 5.93 11.26
N GLY A 130 -8.59 7.15 11.05
CA GLY A 130 -9.34 8.21 10.37
C GLY A 130 -9.65 7.88 8.90
N LEU A 131 -8.70 7.30 8.16
CA LEU A 131 -8.95 6.91 6.77
C LEU A 131 -9.96 5.75 6.66
N GLN A 132 -9.72 4.70 7.43
CA GLN A 132 -10.48 3.45 7.29
C GLN A 132 -11.89 3.56 7.86
N ALA A 133 -12.13 4.47 8.81
CA ALA A 133 -13.48 4.79 9.28
C ALA A 133 -14.41 5.27 8.16
N GLU A 134 -13.85 5.84 7.09
CA GLU A 134 -14.58 6.34 5.93
C GLU A 134 -14.53 5.37 4.73
N GLY A 135 -14.01 4.15 4.93
CA GLY A 135 -13.96 3.10 3.90
C GLY A 135 -12.78 3.21 2.91
N VAL A 136 -11.79 4.05 3.21
CA VAL A 136 -10.57 4.19 2.39
C VAL A 136 -9.42 3.44 3.06
N ALA A 137 -8.73 2.59 2.30
CA ALA A 137 -7.60 1.84 2.82
C ALA A 137 -6.40 2.75 3.09
N ALA A 138 -5.83 2.64 4.29
CA ALA A 138 -4.54 3.24 4.59
C ALA A 138 -3.40 2.29 4.18
N THR A 139 -2.28 2.86 3.72
CA THR A 139 -1.06 2.13 3.36
C THR A 139 0.12 2.66 4.16
N VAL A 140 0.49 1.96 5.22
CA VAL A 140 1.60 2.36 6.09
C VAL A 140 2.92 2.11 5.36
N LYS A 141 3.78 3.13 5.23
CA LYS A 141 4.99 3.05 4.40
C LYS A 141 6.21 3.73 5.02
N HIS A 142 7.44 3.40 4.64
CA HIS A 142 7.88 2.31 3.76
C HIS A 142 8.57 1.27 4.63
N PHE A 143 8.08 0.04 4.62
CA PHE A 143 8.55 -1.06 5.42
C PHE A 143 9.81 -1.68 4.78
N VAL A 144 11.01 -1.54 5.34
CA VAL A 144 11.39 -0.76 6.52
C VAL A 144 12.80 -0.18 6.34
N ALA A 145 13.18 0.76 7.21
CA ALA A 145 14.50 1.41 7.24
C ALA A 145 14.87 2.17 5.95
N ASN A 146 13.85 2.74 5.28
CA ASN A 146 14.01 3.60 4.13
C ASN A 146 14.25 5.07 4.55
N ASP A 147 15.38 5.32 5.21
CA ASP A 147 15.66 6.63 5.82
C ASP A 147 16.59 7.52 4.97
N SER A 148 16.91 7.10 3.74
CA SER A 148 17.77 7.86 2.82
C SER A 148 17.29 7.73 1.38
N GLU A 149 17.21 8.87 0.69
CA GLU A 149 16.88 8.91 -0.74
C GLU A 149 18.09 8.59 -1.63
N THR A 150 19.31 8.77 -1.12
CA THR A 150 20.54 8.46 -1.84
C THR A 150 20.60 6.96 -2.11
N GLU A 151 20.64 6.60 -3.40
CA GLU A 151 20.72 5.20 -3.83
C GLU A 151 19.62 4.29 -3.25
N ARG A 152 18.43 4.83 -2.95
CA ARG A 152 17.36 4.07 -2.25
C ARG A 152 16.99 2.72 -2.88
N PHE A 153 17.25 2.52 -4.17
CA PHE A 153 17.01 1.26 -4.89
C PHE A 153 18.06 0.17 -4.63
N THR A 154 19.26 0.56 -4.21
CA THR A 154 20.45 -0.31 -4.08
C THR A 154 21.07 -0.26 -2.69
N LEU A 155 20.72 0.74 -1.87
CA LEU A 155 21.15 0.85 -0.48
C LEU A 155 20.79 -0.41 0.30
N ASP A 156 21.75 -0.94 1.04
CA ASP A 156 21.54 -2.02 1.99
C ASP A 156 21.74 -1.50 3.43
N ALA A 157 20.63 -1.28 4.12
CA ALA A 157 20.64 -0.80 5.49
C ALA A 157 21.13 -1.90 6.44
N ARG A 158 22.31 -1.69 7.03
CA ARG A 158 22.88 -2.59 8.05
C ARG A 158 22.40 -2.17 9.43
N VAL A 159 21.42 -2.91 9.96
CA VAL A 159 20.73 -2.57 11.20
C VAL A 159 20.78 -3.76 12.16
N GLY A 160 21.31 -3.54 13.37
CA GLY A 160 21.32 -4.56 14.42
C GLY A 160 19.90 -4.92 14.87
N SER A 161 19.69 -6.18 15.26
CA SER A 161 18.37 -6.72 15.61
C SER A 161 17.61 -5.89 16.64
N ARG A 162 18.33 -5.40 17.66
CA ARG A 162 17.76 -4.53 18.70
C ARG A 162 17.23 -3.21 18.12
N ALA A 163 18.02 -2.50 17.33
CA ALA A 163 17.58 -1.25 16.71
C ALA A 163 16.45 -1.49 15.70
N LEU A 164 16.52 -2.59 14.93
CA LEU A 164 15.45 -2.98 14.02
C LEU A 164 14.11 -3.15 14.75
N ARG A 165 14.11 -3.83 15.90
CA ARG A 165 12.91 -4.07 16.71
C ARG A 165 12.45 -2.83 17.49
N GLU A 166 13.34 -2.23 18.28
CA GLU A 166 13.01 -1.14 19.21
C GLU A 166 12.80 0.22 18.52
N LEU A 167 13.29 0.42 17.30
CA LEU A 167 13.16 1.69 16.57
C LEU A 167 12.39 1.53 15.26
N TYR A 168 12.90 0.73 14.32
CA TYR A 168 12.42 0.77 12.94
C TYR A 168 11.09 0.05 12.72
N LEU A 169 10.90 -1.08 13.40
CA LEU A 169 9.66 -1.86 13.34
C LEU A 169 8.59 -1.35 14.31
N LEU A 170 9.00 -0.73 15.43
CA LEU A 170 8.09 -0.31 16.49
C LEU A 170 6.93 0.60 16.00
N PRO A 171 7.12 1.61 15.12
CA PRO A 171 6.00 2.37 14.59
C PRO A 171 4.99 1.50 13.85
N PHE A 172 5.45 0.58 13.02
CA PHE A 172 4.59 -0.34 12.27
C PHE A 172 3.84 -1.26 13.23
N GLU A 173 4.52 -1.80 14.25
CA GLU A 173 3.93 -2.65 15.29
C GLU A 173 2.80 -1.95 16.03
N LEU A 174 3.05 -0.72 16.53
CA LEU A 174 2.06 0.07 17.24
C LEU A 174 0.84 0.39 16.36
N ILE A 175 1.07 0.64 15.06
CA ILE A 175 -0.01 0.91 14.10
C ILE A 175 -0.86 -0.32 13.83
N MET A 176 -0.36 -1.55 14.03
CA MET A 176 -1.17 -2.76 13.86
C MET A 176 -2.41 -2.78 14.75
N ALA A 177 -2.39 -2.10 15.91
CA ALA A 177 -3.56 -1.93 16.76
C ALA A 177 -4.73 -1.18 16.07
N ALA A 178 -4.43 -0.34 15.07
CA ALA A 178 -5.44 0.31 14.22
C ALA A 178 -5.84 -0.54 12.99
N GLY A 179 -5.17 -1.68 12.76
CA GLY A 179 -5.45 -2.62 11.68
C GLY A 179 -5.33 -2.01 10.28
N PRO A 180 -4.16 -1.52 9.85
CA PRO A 180 -3.98 -0.97 8.52
C PRO A 180 -4.30 -2.02 7.45
N TRP A 181 -4.98 -1.64 6.37
CA TRP A 181 -5.37 -2.60 5.33
C TRP A 181 -4.24 -2.90 4.36
N ALA A 182 -3.23 -2.01 4.27
CA ALA A 182 -2.04 -2.22 3.47
C ALA A 182 -0.76 -1.72 4.17
N VAL A 183 0.36 -2.34 3.79
CA VAL A 183 1.72 -1.90 4.13
C VAL A 183 2.52 -1.87 2.83
N MET A 184 3.34 -0.84 2.64
CA MET A 184 4.20 -0.74 1.46
C MET A 184 5.62 -1.18 1.79
N ALA A 185 6.13 -2.20 1.10
CA ALA A 185 7.53 -2.62 1.16
C ALA A 185 8.43 -1.58 0.50
N ALA A 186 9.54 -1.25 1.15
CA ALA A 186 10.48 -0.23 0.70
C ALA A 186 11.34 -0.65 -0.50
N TYR A 187 12.07 0.31 -1.06
CA TYR A 187 13.03 0.10 -2.15
C TYR A 187 14.31 -0.62 -1.73
N ASN A 188 14.83 -0.27 -0.56
CA ASN A 188 16.16 -0.65 -0.09
C ASN A 188 16.23 -2.13 0.32
N GLY A 189 17.47 -2.59 0.53
CA GLY A 189 17.74 -3.80 1.29
C GLY A 189 17.86 -3.52 2.79
N VAL A 190 17.59 -4.55 3.59
CA VAL A 190 17.93 -4.59 5.01
C VAL A 190 18.72 -5.85 5.27
N ASN A 191 19.94 -5.70 5.78
CA ASN A 191 20.84 -6.80 6.12
C ASN A 191 21.05 -7.81 4.97
N GLY A 192 21.13 -7.32 3.73
CA GLY A 192 21.49 -8.09 2.53
C GLY A 192 20.32 -8.59 1.68
N VAL A 193 19.07 -8.32 2.04
CA VAL A 193 17.87 -8.73 1.27
C VAL A 193 17.00 -7.52 0.95
N THR A 194 16.56 -7.39 -0.30
CA THR A 194 15.63 -6.33 -0.74
C THR A 194 14.29 -6.45 -0.01
N MET A 195 13.66 -5.33 0.35
CA MET A 195 12.46 -5.39 1.17
C MET A 195 11.27 -6.09 0.52
N THR A 196 11.19 -6.12 -0.82
CA THR A 196 10.18 -6.90 -1.56
C THR A 196 10.38 -8.41 -1.52
N GLU A 197 11.58 -8.87 -1.12
CA GLU A 197 11.93 -10.30 -0.97
C GLU A 197 12.28 -10.65 0.48
N SER A 198 12.08 -9.70 1.40
CA SER A 198 12.55 -9.82 2.77
C SER A 198 11.72 -10.84 3.56
N PRO A 199 12.36 -11.72 4.34
CA PRO A 199 11.66 -12.64 5.24
C PRO A 199 10.86 -11.89 6.31
N LEU A 200 11.18 -10.61 6.59
CA LEU A 200 10.42 -9.78 7.54
C LEU A 200 8.96 -9.61 7.12
N LEU A 201 8.64 -9.68 5.82
CA LEU A 201 7.26 -9.55 5.34
C LEU A 201 6.38 -10.72 5.84
N ASN A 202 6.89 -11.94 5.83
CA ASN A 202 6.17 -13.09 6.38
C ASN A 202 6.36 -13.17 7.90
N ALA A 203 7.62 -13.28 8.34
CA ALA A 203 7.95 -13.60 9.72
C ALA A 203 7.46 -12.55 10.72
N VAL A 204 7.52 -11.26 10.38
CA VAL A 204 7.12 -10.18 11.30
C VAL A 204 5.68 -9.76 11.05
N LEU A 205 5.35 -9.30 9.84
CA LEU A 205 4.00 -8.77 9.59
C LEU A 205 2.94 -9.86 9.71
N LYS A 206 3.09 -10.97 8.97
CA LYS A 206 2.03 -11.97 8.83
C LYS A 206 2.03 -12.97 9.99
N ASP A 207 3.19 -13.48 10.39
CA ASP A 207 3.29 -14.56 11.39
C ASP A 207 3.32 -14.04 12.83
N GLU A 208 4.28 -13.17 13.16
CA GLU A 208 4.44 -12.66 14.53
C GLU A 208 3.33 -11.70 14.95
N TRP A 209 2.98 -10.73 14.10
CA TRP A 209 1.91 -9.77 14.39
C TRP A 209 0.52 -10.25 13.98
N GLY A 210 0.41 -11.38 13.28
CA GLY A 210 -0.87 -11.95 12.85
C GLY A 210 -1.64 -11.06 11.88
N TRP A 211 -0.96 -10.22 11.10
CA TRP A 211 -1.61 -9.22 10.25
C TRP A 211 -2.10 -9.81 8.91
N ASP A 212 -3.34 -9.46 8.55
CA ASP A 212 -4.09 -10.05 7.44
C ASP A 212 -4.27 -9.12 6.22
N GLY A 213 -3.62 -7.96 6.22
CA GLY A 213 -3.66 -6.99 5.12
C GLY A 213 -2.75 -7.35 3.93
N VAL A 214 -2.58 -6.39 3.04
CA VAL A 214 -1.84 -6.53 1.76
C VAL A 214 -0.48 -5.84 1.84
N VAL A 215 0.59 -6.58 1.54
CA VAL A 215 1.90 -5.96 1.26
C VAL A 215 1.97 -5.57 -0.21
N VAL A 216 2.05 -4.26 -0.46
CA VAL A 216 2.28 -3.70 -1.81
C VAL A 216 3.74 -3.29 -1.95
N SER A 217 4.34 -3.43 -3.12
CA SER A 217 5.67 -2.86 -3.36
C SER A 217 5.60 -1.34 -3.45
N ASP A 218 6.66 -0.64 -3.07
CA ASP A 218 6.86 0.71 -3.62
C ASP A 218 6.98 0.64 -5.17
N TRP A 219 6.76 1.75 -5.85
CA TRP A 219 6.64 1.79 -7.30
C TRP A 219 7.94 1.37 -7.97
N MET A 220 7.92 0.24 -8.70
CA MET A 220 9.08 -0.40 -9.34
C MET A 220 10.08 -1.03 -8.36
N ALA A 221 9.72 -1.21 -7.08
CA ALA A 221 10.60 -1.84 -6.11
C ALA A 221 10.72 -3.36 -6.31
N ALA A 222 9.65 -4.03 -6.76
CA ALA A 222 9.63 -5.47 -6.99
C ALA A 222 10.42 -5.81 -8.26
N ARG A 223 11.45 -6.65 -8.13
CA ARG A 223 12.36 -6.99 -9.25
C ARG A 223 12.60 -8.48 -9.46
N GLY A 224 12.46 -9.32 -8.42
CA GLY A 224 12.61 -10.77 -8.54
C GLY A 224 11.27 -11.51 -8.65
N THR A 225 11.27 -12.62 -9.39
CA THR A 225 10.10 -13.49 -9.55
C THR A 225 9.98 -14.47 -8.38
N VAL A 226 10.96 -15.38 -8.24
CA VAL A 226 10.90 -16.48 -7.25
C VAL A 226 11.06 -15.96 -5.82
N GLY A 227 12.03 -15.05 -5.58
CA GLY A 227 12.26 -14.47 -4.26
C GLY A 227 11.04 -13.72 -3.73
N ALA A 228 10.47 -12.81 -4.53
CA ALA A 228 9.27 -12.06 -4.15
C ALA A 228 8.01 -12.96 -4.12
N GLY A 229 7.93 -13.96 -5.01
CA GLY A 229 6.85 -14.95 -5.03
C GLY A 229 6.77 -15.78 -3.76
N ASN A 230 7.93 -16.14 -3.18
CA ASN A 230 8.00 -16.88 -1.92
C ASN A 230 8.02 -15.98 -0.67
N ALA A 231 8.40 -14.70 -0.80
CA ALA A 231 8.31 -13.72 0.27
C ALA A 231 6.87 -13.25 0.50
N GLY A 232 6.67 -12.41 1.52
CA GLY A 232 5.34 -11.90 1.90
C GLY A 232 4.79 -10.77 1.03
N LEU A 233 5.41 -10.45 -0.11
CA LEU A 233 4.91 -9.44 -1.04
C LEU A 233 3.65 -9.93 -1.75
N ASP A 234 2.56 -9.18 -1.70
CA ASP A 234 1.28 -9.61 -2.28
C ASP A 234 0.99 -8.92 -3.62
N LEU A 235 1.40 -7.66 -3.78
CA LEU A 235 1.09 -6.85 -4.95
C LEU A 235 2.33 -6.11 -5.46
N ALA A 236 2.69 -6.31 -6.72
CA ALA A 236 3.72 -5.55 -7.43
C ALA A 236 3.10 -4.32 -8.12
N MET A 237 3.59 -3.13 -7.77
CA MET A 237 3.20 -1.85 -8.37
C MET A 237 4.41 -1.11 -8.97
N PRO A 238 4.21 -0.29 -10.02
CA PRO A 238 3.01 -0.21 -10.85
C PRO A 238 2.90 -1.41 -11.80
N GLY A 239 1.85 -1.47 -12.61
CA GLY A 239 1.81 -2.33 -13.80
C GLY A 239 1.60 -1.54 -15.10
N PRO A 240 1.22 -2.19 -16.20
CA PRO A 240 0.79 -3.60 -16.32
C PRO A 240 1.93 -4.63 -16.35
N SER A 241 3.18 -4.16 -16.48
CA SER A 241 4.36 -5.03 -16.51
C SER A 241 5.07 -5.02 -15.16
N GLY A 242 5.61 -6.16 -14.76
CA GLY A 242 6.36 -6.32 -13.53
C GLY A 242 7.24 -7.58 -13.57
N PRO A 243 7.85 -7.97 -12.45
CA PRO A 243 8.67 -9.19 -12.38
C PRO A 243 7.84 -10.49 -12.39
N TRP A 244 6.51 -10.35 -12.37
CA TRP A 244 5.55 -11.46 -12.38
C TRP A 244 4.87 -11.56 -13.76
N GLY A 245 3.69 -12.20 -13.84
CA GLY A 245 3.08 -12.60 -15.11
C GLY A 245 3.55 -14.00 -15.51
N ASP A 246 3.86 -14.20 -16.79
CA ASP A 246 4.26 -15.52 -17.33
C ASP A 246 5.43 -16.15 -16.57
N ALA A 247 6.38 -15.33 -16.09
CA ALA A 247 7.50 -15.79 -15.28
C ALA A 247 7.06 -16.42 -13.95
N LEU A 248 6.07 -15.82 -13.27
CA LEU A 248 5.54 -16.38 -12.01
C LEU A 248 4.67 -17.61 -12.27
N VAL A 249 3.90 -17.63 -13.38
CA VAL A 249 3.15 -18.83 -13.81
C VAL A 249 4.11 -19.99 -14.07
N ALA A 250 5.23 -19.74 -14.77
CA ALA A 250 6.26 -20.75 -15.02
C ALA A 250 6.90 -21.26 -13.71
N ALA A 251 7.26 -20.35 -12.81
CA ALA A 251 7.83 -20.70 -11.50
C ALA A 251 6.86 -21.50 -10.62
N VAL A 252 5.55 -21.33 -10.76
CA VAL A 252 4.57 -22.18 -10.08
C VAL A 252 4.51 -23.56 -10.72
N ARG A 253 4.48 -23.63 -12.05
CA ARG A 253 4.43 -24.89 -12.80
C ARG A 253 5.67 -25.77 -12.61
N ASP A 254 6.84 -25.16 -12.43
CA ASP A 254 8.09 -25.89 -12.18
C ASP A 254 8.35 -26.18 -10.68
N GLY A 255 7.50 -25.66 -9.79
CA GLY A 255 7.57 -25.89 -8.34
C GLY A 255 8.51 -24.95 -7.57
N SER A 256 9.14 -23.98 -8.22
CA SER A 256 9.98 -22.96 -7.55
C SER A 256 9.18 -22.02 -6.65
N VAL A 257 7.89 -21.83 -6.94
CA VAL A 257 6.92 -21.11 -6.10
C VAL A 257 5.70 -22.01 -5.92
N SER A 258 5.18 -22.13 -4.69
CA SER A 258 3.96 -22.92 -4.48
C SER A 258 2.72 -22.18 -4.97
N GLU A 259 1.73 -22.89 -5.54
CA GLU A 259 0.43 -22.28 -5.87
C GLU A 259 -0.27 -21.73 -4.62
N ALA A 260 -0.09 -22.38 -3.47
CA ALA A 260 -0.59 -21.90 -2.18
C ALA A 260 -0.04 -20.50 -1.80
N ALA A 261 1.22 -20.19 -2.16
CA ALA A 261 1.78 -18.86 -1.97
C ALA A 261 1.10 -17.83 -2.87
N VAL A 262 0.73 -18.19 -4.10
CA VAL A 262 -0.07 -17.32 -4.98
C VAL A 262 -1.49 -17.14 -4.43
N ASP A 263 -2.12 -18.20 -3.93
CA ASP A 263 -3.45 -18.16 -3.34
C ASP A 263 -3.54 -17.25 -2.10
N ASP A 264 -2.55 -17.28 -1.19
CA ASP A 264 -2.51 -16.35 -0.04
C ASP A 264 -2.48 -14.89 -0.49
N LYS A 265 -1.64 -14.57 -1.48
CA LYS A 265 -1.50 -13.21 -2.02
C LYS A 265 -2.83 -12.74 -2.62
N VAL A 266 -3.47 -13.56 -3.43
CA VAL A 266 -4.79 -13.24 -4.01
C VAL A 266 -5.85 -13.10 -2.92
N ALA A 267 -5.86 -13.98 -1.91
CA ALA A 267 -6.80 -13.90 -0.80
C ALA A 267 -6.70 -12.57 -0.04
N ARG A 268 -5.48 -12.05 0.15
CA ARG A 268 -5.23 -10.74 0.76
C ARG A 268 -5.75 -9.60 -0.10
N ILE A 269 -5.53 -9.64 -1.41
CA ILE A 269 -6.08 -8.65 -2.35
C ILE A 269 -7.62 -8.69 -2.34
N LEU A 270 -8.23 -9.87 -2.33
CA LEU A 270 -9.69 -10.01 -2.25
C LEU A 270 -10.24 -9.54 -0.90
N ARG A 271 -9.49 -9.71 0.20
CA ARG A 271 -9.85 -9.16 1.51
C ARG A 271 -9.81 -7.64 1.51
N LEU A 272 -8.78 -7.04 0.91
CA LEU A 272 -8.72 -5.59 0.68
C LEU A 272 -9.92 -5.13 -0.17
N ALA A 273 -10.21 -5.84 -1.26
CA ALA A 273 -11.33 -5.56 -2.14
C ALA A 273 -12.68 -5.56 -1.38
N ALA A 274 -12.91 -6.55 -0.50
CA ALA A 274 -14.09 -6.55 0.36
C ALA A 274 -14.14 -5.32 1.29
N ARG A 275 -13.01 -4.96 1.92
CA ARG A 275 -12.92 -3.82 2.86
C ARG A 275 -13.24 -2.47 2.20
N VAL A 276 -12.84 -2.29 0.94
CA VAL A 276 -13.11 -1.06 0.15
C VAL A 276 -14.41 -1.13 -0.68
N GLY A 277 -15.21 -2.19 -0.54
CA GLY A 277 -16.45 -2.36 -1.30
C GLY A 277 -16.23 -2.57 -2.81
N ALA A 278 -15.15 -3.23 -3.20
CA ALA A 278 -14.82 -3.60 -4.58
C ALA A 278 -15.29 -5.01 -4.99
N LEU A 279 -15.87 -5.78 -4.06
CA LEU A 279 -16.48 -7.09 -4.34
C LEU A 279 -18.01 -7.01 -4.26
N GLY A 280 -18.70 -7.71 -5.16
CA GLY A 280 -20.16 -7.92 -5.08
C GLY A 280 -21.02 -6.81 -5.68
N GLY A 281 -20.42 -5.83 -6.37
CA GLY A 281 -21.15 -4.83 -7.13
C GLY A 281 -21.55 -5.39 -8.50
N ALA A 282 -22.84 -5.64 -8.72
CA ALA A 282 -23.39 -5.68 -10.07
C ALA A 282 -22.97 -4.39 -10.79
N ALA A 283 -22.35 -4.54 -11.97
CA ALA A 283 -22.03 -3.49 -12.94
C ALA A 283 -22.31 -2.05 -12.47
N ALA A 284 -21.30 -1.35 -11.95
CA ALA A 284 -21.28 0.11 -11.97
C ALA A 284 -21.08 0.59 -13.42
N GLY A 285 -22.00 0.22 -14.30
CA GLY A 285 -22.15 0.75 -15.64
C GLY A 285 -22.99 2.02 -15.55
N ALA A 286 -22.31 3.16 -15.39
CA ALA A 286 -22.67 4.43 -16.00
C ALA A 286 -21.56 5.43 -15.64
N ALA A 287 -20.73 5.78 -16.62
CA ALA A 287 -20.06 7.07 -16.58
C ALA A 287 -21.14 8.15 -16.36
N PRO A 288 -20.87 9.21 -15.58
CA PRO A 288 -21.80 10.34 -15.54
C PRO A 288 -21.92 10.85 -16.97
N ALA A 289 -23.15 10.86 -17.50
CA ALA A 289 -23.46 11.44 -18.79
C ALA A 289 -22.89 12.86 -18.82
N THR A 290 -22.02 13.11 -19.79
CA THR A 290 -21.57 14.46 -20.12
C THR A 290 -22.81 15.28 -20.43
N ALA A 291 -23.15 16.22 -19.55
CA ALA A 291 -24.14 17.23 -19.84
C ALA A 291 -23.65 18.02 -21.06
N ALA A 292 -24.31 17.82 -22.19
CA ALA A 292 -24.10 18.61 -23.38
C ALA A 292 -24.32 20.08 -23.03
N SER A 293 -23.28 20.89 -23.27
CA SER A 293 -23.36 22.34 -23.15
C SER A 293 -24.38 22.87 -24.16
N PRO A 294 -25.39 23.67 -23.75
CA PRO A 294 -26.27 24.31 -24.72
C PRO A 294 -25.47 25.39 -25.45
N THR A 295 -25.45 25.26 -26.78
CA THR A 295 -25.02 26.29 -27.73
C THR A 295 -25.65 27.63 -27.39
N ALA A 296 -24.81 28.64 -27.13
CA ALA A 296 -25.21 30.03 -27.12
C ALA A 296 -25.18 30.57 -28.56
N THR A 297 -26.34 30.94 -29.07
CA THR A 297 -26.52 32.08 -30.00
C THR A 297 -26.58 33.37 -29.21
#